data_AF-A0A3S4TTV6-F1
#
_entry.id   AF-A0A3S4TTV6-F1
#
_cell.length_a   1.000
_cell.length_b   1.000
_cell.length_c   1.000
_cell.angle_alpha   90.00
_cell.angle_beta   90.00
_cell.angle_gamma   90.00
#
_symmetry.space_group_name_H-M   'P 1'
#
loop_
_entity.id
_entity.type
_entity.pdbx_description
1 polymer ?
#
loop_
_entity_poly.entity_id
_entity_poly.type
_entity_poly.pdbx_seq_one_letter_code
_entity_poly.pdbx_strand_id
1 'polypeptide(L)' 'LHLVMPQRFFVHGQAARGDRHVYAARTRFIPASLLSAFEQTSWASVQAKDDPRRRPEVKVDLGARMRGMWK' A
#
# COMPACT_ATOMS: atom_id res chain seq x y z
N LEU A 1 0.26 -7.83 -24.29
CA LEU A 1 -0.55 -6.91 -23.44
C LEU A 1 0.07 -6.88 -22.05
N HIS A 2 0.33 -5.71 -21.48
CA HIS A 2 0.88 -5.57 -20.12
C HIS A 2 -0.07 -4.71 -19.28
N LEU A 3 -0.33 -5.14 -18.05
CA LEU A 3 -1.12 -4.40 -17.08
C LEU A 3 -0.19 -3.76 -16.06
N VAL A 4 -0.17 -2.42 -16.01
CA VAL A 4 0.69 -1.66 -15.10
C VAL A 4 -0.18 -0.97 -14.06
N MET A 5 0.11 -1.20 -12.79
CA MET A 5 -0.53 -0.50 -11.67
C MET A 5 0.47 0.46 -11.03
N PRO A 6 0.24 1.78 -11.10
CA PRO A 6 1.06 2.74 -10.37
C PRO A 6 1.04 2.42 -8.87
N GLN A 7 2.20 2.45 -8.23
CA GLN A 7 2.27 2.29 -6.78
C GLN A 7 1.70 3.52 -6.06
N ARG A 8 1.94 4.72 -6.59
CA ARG A 8 1.60 6.00 -5.96
C ARG A 8 0.63 6.78 -6.84
N PHE A 9 -0.50 7.17 -6.28
CA PHE A 9 -1.47 8.08 -6.91
C PHE A 9 -1.42 9.42 -6.19
N PHE A 10 -0.97 10.46 -6.89
CA PHE A 10 -0.82 11.79 -6.31
C PHE A 10 -2.16 12.50 -6.16
N VAL A 11 -2.35 13.17 -5.03
CA VAL A 11 -3.59 13.90 -4.74
C VAL A 11 -3.61 15.20 -5.53
N HIS A 12 -4.78 15.55 -6.08
CA HIS A 12 -4.98 16.85 -6.75
C HIS A 12 -4.97 18.01 -5.75
N GLY A 13 -4.63 19.21 -6.22
CA GLY A 13 -4.62 20.42 -5.38
C GLY A 13 -3.49 20.47 -4.34
N GLN A 14 -2.42 19.69 -4.50
CA GLN A 14 -1.19 19.88 -3.73
C GLN A 14 -0.23 20.86 -4.43
N ALA A 15 0.73 21.40 -3.69
CA ALA A 15 1.78 22.26 -4.25
C ALA A 15 2.54 21.55 -5.38
N ALA A 16 3.15 22.31 -6.30
CA ALA A 16 3.87 21.76 -7.46
C ALA A 16 4.99 20.76 -7.10
N ARG A 17 5.54 20.84 -5.87
CA ARG A 17 6.53 19.92 -5.32
C ARG A 17 6.00 19.10 -4.14
N GLY A 18 4.68 18.96 -4.04
CA GLY A 18 4.04 18.17 -2.99
C GLY A 18 4.22 16.67 -3.23
N ASP A 19 4.37 15.91 -2.14
CA ASP A 19 4.61 14.46 -2.19
C ASP A 19 3.42 13.63 -1.65
N ARG A 20 2.26 14.26 -1.43
CA ARG A 20 1.08 13.58 -0.93
C ARG A 20 0.54 12.62 -1.99
N HIS A 21 0.42 11.36 -1.59
CA HIS A 21 -0.06 10.30 -2.45
C HIS A 21 -0.82 9.27 -1.63
N VAL A 22 -1.64 8.48 -2.33
CA VAL A 22 -2.28 7.29 -1.79
C VAL A 22 -1.75 6.06 -2.51
N TYR A 23 -1.65 4.96 -1.77
CA TYR A 23 -1.43 3.65 -2.35
C TYR A 23 -2.78 3.07 -2.77
N ALA A 24 -2.88 2.58 -4.01
CA ALA A 24 -4.06 1.85 -4.45
C ALA A 24 -3.75 0.36 -4.50
N ALA A 25 -4.75 -0.44 -4.13
CA ALA A 25 -4.75 -1.87 -4.38
C ALA A 25 -5.14 -2.17 -5.84
N ARG A 26 -5.05 -3.45 -6.22
CA ARG A 26 -5.55 -3.93 -7.53
C ARG A 26 -7.01 -3.51 -7.72
N THR A 27 -7.36 -3.12 -8.94
CA THR A 27 -8.74 -2.74 -9.29
C THR A 27 -9.67 -3.95 -9.14
N ARG A 28 -10.95 -3.69 -8.88
CA ARG A 28 -11.99 -4.74 -8.79
C ARG A 28 -12.19 -5.55 -10.08
N PHE A 29 -11.64 -5.09 -11.20
CA PHE A 29 -11.69 -5.76 -12.50
C PHE A 29 -10.57 -6.78 -12.71
N ILE A 30 -9.60 -6.86 -11.78
CA ILE A 30 -8.58 -7.90 -11.76
C ILE A 30 -8.69 -8.64 -10.41
N PRO A 31 -9.69 -9.54 -10.26
CA PRO A 31 -9.82 -10.36 -9.07
C PRO A 31 -8.60 -11.26 -8.87
N ALA A 32 -8.40 -11.72 -7.63
CA ALA A 32 -7.30 -12.61 -7.29
C ALA A 32 -7.28 -13.91 -8.11
N SER A 33 -8.46 -14.42 -8.49
CA SER A 33 -8.60 -15.63 -9.32
C SER A 33 -8.02 -15.51 -10.72
N LEU A 34 -7.91 -14.29 -11.26
CA LEU A 34 -7.30 -14.06 -12.58
C LEU A 34 -5.77 -14.00 -12.52
N LEU A 35 -5.17 -13.86 -11.33
CA LEU A 35 -3.74 -13.59 -11.21
C LEU A 35 -2.86 -14.74 -11.69
N SER A 36 -3.37 -15.98 -11.70
CA SER A 36 -2.65 -17.14 -12.26
C SER A 36 -2.50 -17.09 -13.78
N ALA A 37 -3.32 -16.27 -14.47
CA ALA A 37 -3.24 -16.08 -15.91
C ALA A 37 -2.21 -15.01 -16.31
N PHE A 38 -1.61 -14.30 -15.34
CA PHE A 38 -0.63 -13.25 -15.58
C PHE A 38 0.71 -13.59 -14.93
N GLU A 39 1.78 -13.21 -15.61
CA GLU A 39 3.08 -13.07 -14.96
C GLU A 39 3.03 -11.88 -13.99
N GLN A 40 3.31 -12.14 -12.71
CA GLN A 40 3.30 -11.12 -11.67
C GLN A 40 4.72 -10.62 -11.43
N THR A 41 4.96 -9.36 -11.79
CA THR A 41 6.26 -8.70 -11.59
C THR A 41 6.09 -7.39 -10.84
N SER A 42 7.12 -6.99 -10.10
CA SER A 42 7.18 -5.68 -9.44
C SER A 42 8.57 -5.10 -9.58
N TRP A 43 8.65 -3.78 -9.80
CA TRP A 43 9.93 -3.08 -9.90
C TRP A 43 10.74 -3.18 -8.59
N ALA A 44 10.04 -3.25 -7.45
CA ALA A 44 10.65 -3.41 -6.14
C ALA A 44 10.84 -4.90 -5.80
N SER A 45 11.69 -5.61 -6.53
CA SER A 45 12.30 -6.85 -6.00
C SER A 45 13.35 -6.46 -4.96
N VAL A 46 12.90 -5.86 -3.85
CA VAL A 46 13.72 -5.80 -2.64
C VAL A 46 13.33 -7.05 -1.89
N GLN A 47 14.15 -8.10 -1.99
CA GLN A 47 14.21 -9.14 -0.98
C GLN A 47 14.17 -8.41 0.36
N ALA A 48 13.05 -8.52 1.09
CA ALA A 48 12.89 -7.85 2.35
C ALA A 48 13.94 -8.46 3.27
N LYS A 49 15.11 -7.83 3.33
CA LYS A 49 16.06 -8.10 4.38
C LYS A 49 15.28 -7.79 5.65
N ASP A 50 15.15 -8.78 6.52
CA ASP A 50 14.63 -8.58 7.87
C ASP A 50 15.57 -7.59 8.56
N ASP A 51 15.33 -6.29 8.37
CA ASP A 51 15.99 -5.25 9.12
C ASP A 51 15.20 -5.09 10.42
N PRO A 52 15.76 -5.49 11.58
CA PRO A 52 15.09 -5.35 12.86
C PRO A 52 14.71 -3.89 13.17
N ARG A 53 15.34 -2.90 12.52
CA ARG A 53 15.02 -1.47 12.64
C ARG A 53 13.73 -1.06 11.92
N ARG A 54 13.17 -1.92 11.05
CA ARG A 54 11.93 -1.65 10.32
C ARG A 54 10.68 -1.97 11.14
N ARG A 55 10.84 -2.59 12.31
CA ARG A 55 9.74 -2.75 13.26
C ARG A 55 9.39 -1.38 13.84
N PRO A 56 8.14 -0.91 13.72
CA PRO A 56 7.74 0.29 14.43
C PRO A 56 7.91 0.04 15.94
N GLU A 57 8.72 0.86 16.60
CA GLU A 57 8.91 0.79 18.07
C GLU A 57 7.60 1.03 18.81
N VAL A 58 6.71 1.82 18.20
CA VAL A 58 5.41 2.17 18.77
C VAL A 58 4.36 1.16 18.35
N LYS A 59 3.97 0.29 19.29
CA LYS A 59 2.79 -0.57 19.17
C LYS A 59 1.54 0.24 19.53
N VAL A 60 0.68 0.51 18.56
CA VAL A 60 -0.60 1.19 18.79
C VAL A 60 -1.68 0.14 19.04
N ASP A 61 -2.32 0.17 20.21
CA ASP A 61 -3.50 -0.65 20.50
C ASP A 61 -4.74 -0.04 19.83
N LEU A 62 -5.04 -0.53 18.63
CA LEU A 62 -6.23 -0.12 17.87
C LEU A 62 -7.53 -0.50 18.59
N GLY A 63 -7.55 -1.60 19.36
CA GLY A 63 -8.73 -2.05 20.09
C GLY A 63 -9.08 -1.12 21.25
N ALA A 64 -8.08 -0.67 22.01
CA ALA A 64 -8.26 0.35 23.05
C ALA A 64 -8.76 1.67 22.45
N ARG A 65 -8.19 2.10 21.33
CA ARG A 65 -8.61 3.31 20.62
C ARG A 65 -10.07 3.24 20.15
N MET A 66 -10.49 2.10 19.62
CA MET A 66 -11.89 1.89 19.19
C MET A 66 -12.88 1.91 20.37
N ARG A 67 -12.54 1.30 21.51
CA ARG A 67 -13.40 1.36 22.72
C ARG A 67 -13.53 2.77 23.29
N GLY A 68 -12.48 3.59 23.18
CA GLY A 68 -12.50 4.98 23.65
C GLY A 68 -13.42 5.92 22.86
N MET A 69 -13.88 5.52 21.67
CA MET A 69 -14.80 6.33 20.85
C MET A 69 -16.26 6.27 21.32
N TRP A 70 -16.59 5.33 22.22
CA TRP A 70 -17.96 5.09 22.71
C TRP A 70 -18.14 5.45 24.19
N LYS A 71 -17.32 6.39 24.70
CA LYS A 71 -17.49 7.01 26.02
C LYS A 71 -18.05 8.42 25.89
#